data_AF-A0A9D6T4Y2-F1
#
_entry.id   AF-A0A9D6T4Y2-F1
#
_cell.length_a   1.000
_cell.length_b   1.000
_cell.length_c   1.000
_cell.angle_alpha   90.00
_cell.angle_beta   90.00
_cell.angle_gamma   90.00
#
_symmetry.space_group_name_H-M   'P 1'
#
loop_
_entity.id
_entity.type
_entity.pdbx_description
1 polymer ?
#
loop_
_entity_poly.entity_id
_entity_poly.type
_entity_poly.pdbx_seq_one_letter_code
_entity_poly.pdbx_strand_id
1 'polypeptide(L)'
;MEEEAPKDASAPQPGNAELDPERQRKAREYARISRRLFFIDLGIGLAALLLLWLAGLSADLRGALHLPRPALIAAYTTALMAGYGLLLSPLAIYSGYVLPRRYGLSVQSFGGWLFDVIKGGAISFLLGLGAVEGIYWLLQRQPTLWWLWAAIAAFAVSVLLANL
;
A
#
# COMPACT_ATOMS: atom_id res chain seq x y z
N MET A 1 -20.29 64.49 21.10
CA MET A 1 -20.86 63.24 20.54
C MET A 1 -19.68 62.46 20.01
N GLU A 2 -18.97 61.75 20.88
CA GLU A 2 -18.03 60.71 20.47
C GLU A 2 -18.60 59.42 21.05
N GLU A 3 -19.07 58.57 20.16
CA GLU A 3 -19.67 57.27 20.43
C GLU A 3 -18.54 56.31 20.83
N GLU A 4 -18.36 56.08 22.14
CA GLU A 4 -17.49 55.01 22.63
C GLU A 4 -18.05 53.66 22.18
N ALA A 5 -17.43 53.09 21.15
CA ALA A 5 -17.72 51.76 20.66
C ALA A 5 -17.63 50.73 21.81
N PRO A 6 -18.60 49.81 21.95
CA PRO A 6 -18.57 48.81 23.01
C PRO A 6 -17.37 47.88 22.83
N LYS A 7 -16.51 47.91 23.84
CA LYS A 7 -15.26 47.18 23.98
C LYS A 7 -15.48 45.71 24.37
N ASP A 8 -16.42 45.05 23.70
CA ASP A 8 -16.77 43.65 24.00
C ASP A 8 -17.11 42.87 22.73
N ALA A 9 -16.08 42.66 21.92
CA ALA A 9 -16.00 41.50 21.04
C ALA A 9 -14.77 40.72 21.50
N SER A 10 -14.88 40.14 22.69
CA SER A 10 -13.98 39.12 23.17
C SER A 10 -14.04 37.95 22.19
N ALA A 11 -13.13 37.96 21.20
CA ALA A 11 -12.87 36.83 20.33
C ALA A 11 -12.76 35.57 21.21
N PRO A 12 -13.38 34.43 20.82
CA PRO A 12 -13.32 33.23 21.62
C PRO A 12 -11.86 32.92 21.88
N GLN A 13 -11.44 33.12 23.14
CA GLN A 13 -10.10 32.77 23.55
C GLN A 13 -9.94 31.27 23.23
N PRO A 14 -8.78 30.81 22.72
CA PRO A 14 -8.49 29.40 22.57
C PRO A 14 -8.30 28.79 23.97
N GLY A 15 -9.36 28.84 24.77
CA GLY A 15 -9.46 28.25 26.08
C GLY A 15 -9.45 26.76 25.88
N ASN A 16 -8.37 26.12 26.30
CA ASN A 16 -8.34 24.74 26.77
C ASN A 16 -9.16 23.80 25.89
N ALA A 17 -8.67 23.50 24.68
CA ALA A 17 -9.09 22.30 23.97
C ALA A 17 -8.58 21.08 24.78
N GLU A 18 -9.20 20.82 25.93
CA GLU A 18 -9.00 19.62 26.71
C GLU A 18 -9.38 18.45 25.80
N LEU A 19 -8.35 17.84 25.24
CA LEU A 19 -8.46 16.67 24.39
C LEU A 19 -9.24 15.60 25.17
N ASP A 20 -10.46 15.30 24.75
CA ASP A 20 -11.33 14.31 25.37
C ASP A 20 -10.54 13.03 25.72
N PRO A 21 -10.34 12.73 27.03
CA PRO A 21 -9.47 11.65 27.46
C PRO A 21 -9.95 10.28 26.95
N GLU A 22 -11.26 10.11 26.74
CA GLU A 22 -11.84 8.90 26.17
C GLU A 22 -11.42 8.71 24.71
N ARG A 23 -11.46 9.78 23.90
CA ARG A 23 -11.01 9.75 22.49
C ARG A 23 -9.52 9.43 22.40
N GLN A 24 -8.70 10.04 23.27
CA GLN A 24 -7.28 9.74 23.31
C GLN A 24 -7.00 8.28 23.66
N ARG A 25 -7.76 7.68 24.60
CA ARG A 25 -7.62 6.26 24.95
C ARG A 25 -7.93 5.37 23.76
N LYS A 26 -9.04 5.61 23.07
CA LYS A 26 -9.43 4.87 21.85
C LYS A 26 -8.39 5.00 20.75
N ALA A 27 -7.86 6.20 20.51
CA ALA A 27 -6.80 6.44 19.52
C ALA A 27 -5.51 5.66 19.85
N ARG A 28 -5.10 5.65 21.12
CA ARG A 28 -3.92 4.88 21.58
C ARG A 28 -4.12 3.38 21.40
N GLU A 29 -5.31 2.86 21.67
CA GLU A 29 -5.66 1.46 21.49
C GLU A 29 -5.65 1.06 20.01
N TYR A 30 -6.34 1.83 19.16
CA TYR A 30 -6.32 1.66 17.71
C TYR A 30 -4.89 1.66 17.17
N ALA A 31 -4.08 2.67 17.52
CA ALA A 31 -2.69 2.77 17.07
C ALA A 31 -1.84 1.58 17.53
N ARG A 32 -2.09 1.03 18.73
CA ARG A 32 -1.40 -0.17 19.22
C ARG A 32 -1.76 -1.40 18.39
N ILE A 33 -3.04 -1.58 18.07
CA ILE A 33 -3.48 -2.69 17.22
C ILE A 33 -2.92 -2.53 15.81
N SER A 34 -3.03 -1.35 15.20
CA SER A 34 -2.50 -1.09 13.85
C SER A 34 -0.99 -1.35 13.76
N ARG A 35 -0.21 -0.93 14.77
CA ARG A 35 1.23 -1.24 14.84
C ARG A 35 1.51 -2.74 14.92
N ARG A 36 0.75 -3.49 15.72
CA ARG A 36 0.91 -4.96 15.79
C ARG A 36 0.60 -5.61 14.45
N LEU A 37 -0.48 -5.19 13.78
CA LEU A 37 -0.84 -5.69 12.45
C LEU A 37 0.27 -5.40 11.44
N PHE A 38 0.87 -4.21 11.47
CA PHE A 38 2.02 -3.87 10.62
C PHE A 38 3.21 -4.82 10.83
N PHE A 39 3.58 -5.13 12.09
CA PHE A 39 4.67 -6.07 12.34
C PHE A 39 4.33 -7.51 11.94
N ILE A 40 3.07 -7.92 12.08
CA ILE A 40 2.60 -9.23 11.61
C ILE A 40 2.68 -9.29 10.08
N ASP A 41 2.22 -8.25 9.39
CA ASP A 41 2.28 -8.12 7.93
C ASP A 41 3.73 -8.25 7.43
N LEU A 42 4.64 -7.48 8.04
CA LEU A 42 6.06 -7.53 7.75
C LEU A 42 6.67 -8.91 8.03
N GLY A 43 6.28 -9.55 9.13
CA GLY A 43 6.74 -10.89 9.50
C GLY A 43 6.28 -11.97 8.52
N ILE A 44 5.01 -11.92 8.10
CA ILE A 44 4.46 -12.84 7.08
C ILE A 44 5.17 -12.61 5.75
N GLY A 45 5.37 -11.36 5.33
CA GLY A 45 6.07 -11.04 4.09
C GLY A 45 7.51 -11.56 4.09
N LEU A 46 8.24 -11.35 5.19
CA LEU A 46 9.60 -11.89 5.33
C LEU A 46 9.61 -13.43 5.34
N ALA A 47 8.68 -14.06 6.06
CA ALA A 47 8.57 -15.52 6.09
C ALA A 47 8.24 -16.09 4.70
N ALA A 48 7.35 -15.44 3.94
CA ALA A 48 7.01 -15.84 2.58
C ALA A 48 8.22 -15.75 1.65
N LEU A 49 9.01 -14.67 1.74
CA LEU A 49 10.26 -14.52 0.98
C LEU A 49 11.29 -15.58 1.36
N LEU A 50 11.49 -15.84 2.65
CA LEU A 50 12.42 -16.86 3.13
C LEU A 50 11.98 -18.25 2.69
N LEU A 51 10.68 -18.56 2.75
CA LEU A 51 10.13 -19.84 2.27
C LEU A 51 10.38 -19.99 0.77
N LEU A 52 10.09 -18.97 -0.03
CA LEU A 52 10.31 -18.99 -1.48
C LEU A 52 11.79 -19.21 -1.82
N TRP A 53 12.69 -18.61 -1.05
CA TRP A 53 14.14 -18.74 -1.23
C TRP A 53 14.67 -20.11 -0.78
N LEU A 54 14.35 -20.53 0.44
CA LEU A 54 14.87 -21.75 1.07
C LEU A 54 14.28 -23.02 0.47
N ALA A 55 13.00 -23.01 0.10
CA ALA A 55 12.32 -24.19 -0.42
C ALA A 55 12.54 -24.39 -1.93
N GLY A 56 13.26 -23.49 -2.60
CA GLY A 56 13.53 -23.62 -4.04
C GLY A 56 12.29 -23.48 -4.93
N LEU A 57 11.13 -23.12 -4.37
CA LEU A 57 9.84 -23.04 -5.09
C LEU A 57 9.92 -22.18 -6.36
N SER A 58 10.79 -21.17 -6.39
CA SER A 58 10.99 -20.34 -7.58
C SER A 58 11.53 -21.12 -8.79
N ALA A 59 12.41 -22.10 -8.56
CA ALA A 59 13.00 -22.91 -9.61
C ALA A 59 11.97 -23.92 -10.16
N ASP A 60 11.17 -24.51 -9.27
CA ASP A 60 10.12 -25.47 -9.63
C ASP A 60 8.99 -24.81 -10.42
N LEU A 61 8.51 -23.63 -9.98
CA LEU A 61 7.51 -22.86 -10.72
C LEU A 61 7.99 -22.48 -12.12
N ARG A 62 9.28 -22.13 -12.26
CA ARG A 62 9.87 -21.78 -13.56
C ARG A 62 10.03 -23.00 -14.46
N GLY A 63 10.43 -24.14 -13.89
CA GLY A 63 10.60 -25.41 -14.62
C GLY A 63 9.28 -26.01 -15.10
N ALA A 64 8.17 -25.75 -14.41
CA ALA A 64 6.84 -26.19 -14.81
C ALA A 64 6.29 -25.41 -16.03
N LEU A 65 6.78 -24.19 -16.29
CA LEU A 65 6.26 -23.28 -17.31
C LEU A 65 7.15 -23.26 -18.55
N HIS A 66 6.74 -23.97 -19.61
CA HIS A 66 7.40 -23.95 -20.92
C HIS A 66 6.85 -22.81 -21.78
N LEU A 67 7.17 -21.57 -21.44
CA LEU A 67 6.70 -20.35 -22.11
C LEU A 67 7.85 -19.54 -22.71
N PRO A 68 7.61 -18.73 -23.76
CA PRO A 68 8.60 -17.77 -24.24
C PRO A 68 8.92 -16.76 -23.12
N ARG A 69 10.16 -16.27 -23.10
CA ARG A 69 10.69 -15.44 -21.99
C ARG A 69 9.75 -14.33 -21.47
N PRO A 70 9.12 -13.48 -22.31
CA PRO A 70 8.19 -12.46 -21.79
C PRO A 70 6.96 -13.09 -21.15
N ALA A 71 6.32 -14.07 -21.79
CA ALA A 71 5.16 -14.74 -21.20
C ALA A 71 5.50 -15.49 -19.89
N LEU A 72 6.72 -16.04 -19.78
CA LEU A 72 7.21 -16.66 -18.55
C LEU A 72 7.37 -15.64 -17.42
N ILE A 73 7.97 -14.47 -17.70
CA ILE A 73 8.14 -13.40 -16.72
C ILE A 73 6.77 -12.89 -16.26
N ALA A 74 5.84 -12.68 -17.19
CA ALA A 74 4.48 -12.24 -16.87
C ALA A 74 3.75 -13.27 -16.01
N ALA A 75 3.78 -14.55 -16.39
CA ALA A 75 3.12 -15.63 -15.64
C ALA A 75 3.71 -15.78 -14.22
N TYR A 76 5.04 -15.77 -14.11
CA TYR A 76 5.73 -15.88 -12.81
C TYR A 76 5.41 -14.68 -11.90
N THR A 77 5.53 -13.46 -12.43
CA THR A 77 5.20 -12.22 -11.71
C THR A 77 3.74 -12.23 -11.25
N THR A 78 2.84 -12.69 -12.12
CA THR A 78 1.41 -12.79 -11.82
C THR A 78 1.13 -13.77 -10.70
N ALA A 79 1.71 -14.98 -10.77
CA ALA A 79 1.55 -15.99 -9.74
C ALA A 79 2.08 -15.50 -8.39
N LEU A 80 3.23 -14.82 -8.37
CA LEU A 80 3.83 -14.29 -7.15
C LEU A 80 2.98 -13.16 -6.54
N MET A 81 2.55 -12.18 -7.34
CA MET A 81 1.70 -11.08 -6.89
C MET A 81 0.35 -11.59 -6.36
N ALA A 82 -0.28 -12.51 -7.09
CA ALA A 82 -1.56 -13.10 -6.70
C ALA A 82 -1.42 -13.94 -5.42
N GLY A 83 -0.39 -14.78 -5.32
CA GLY A 83 -0.10 -15.58 -4.14
C GLY A 83 0.15 -14.72 -2.90
N TYR A 84 0.94 -13.66 -3.03
CA TYR A 84 1.20 -12.71 -1.95
C TYR A 84 -0.06 -11.94 -1.53
N GLY A 85 -0.83 -11.43 -2.50
CA GLY A 85 -2.09 -10.75 -2.24
C GLY A 85 -3.10 -11.65 -1.53
N LEU A 86 -3.20 -12.91 -1.92
CA LEU A 86 -4.09 -13.89 -1.29
C LEU A 86 -3.63 -14.22 0.14
N LEU A 87 -2.32 -14.40 0.35
CA LEU A 87 -1.73 -14.68 1.65
C LEU A 87 -2.04 -13.57 2.67
N LEU A 88 -1.95 -12.30 2.25
CA LEU A 88 -2.20 -11.15 3.11
C LEU A 88 -3.66 -10.69 3.14
N SER A 89 -4.51 -11.22 2.26
CA SER A 89 -5.91 -10.82 2.16
C SER A 89 -6.68 -10.85 3.49
N PRO A 90 -6.51 -11.85 4.39
CA PRO A 90 -7.24 -11.86 5.66
C PRO A 90 -6.80 -10.72 6.58
N LEU A 91 -5.50 -10.41 6.57
CA LEU A 91 -4.94 -9.32 7.36
C LEU A 91 -5.39 -7.97 6.82
N ALA A 92 -5.43 -7.81 5.50
CA ALA A 92 -5.92 -6.61 4.81
C ALA A 92 -7.42 -6.36 5.08
N ILE A 93 -8.26 -7.40 5.11
CA ILE A 93 -9.67 -7.28 5.50
C ILE A 93 -9.79 -6.79 6.94
N TYR A 94 -9.00 -7.36 7.86
CA TYR A 94 -9.07 -6.96 9.26
C TYR A 94 -8.59 -5.52 9.48
N SER A 95 -7.42 -5.17 8.94
CA SER A 95 -6.80 -3.85 9.12
C SER A 95 -7.55 -2.74 8.36
N GLY A 96 -8.04 -3.04 7.17
CA GLY A 96 -8.66 -2.05 6.26
C GLY A 96 -10.16 -1.88 6.44
N TYR A 97 -10.89 -2.92 6.85
CA TYR A 97 -12.35 -2.86 6.98
C TYR A 97 -12.83 -3.03 8.42
N VAL A 98 -12.46 -4.12 9.09
CA VAL A 98 -13.00 -4.48 10.40
C VAL A 98 -12.56 -3.51 11.48
N LEU A 99 -11.26 -3.22 11.54
CA LEU A 99 -10.68 -2.39 12.59
C LEU A 99 -11.18 -0.92 12.52
N PRO A 100 -11.18 -0.22 11.38
CA PRO A 100 -11.68 1.15 11.31
C PRO A 100 -13.16 1.26 11.68
N ARG A 101 -14.00 0.31 11.24
CA ARG A 101 -15.42 0.26 11.62
C ARG A 101 -15.62 0.05 13.12
N ARG A 102 -14.83 -0.81 13.76
CA ARG A 102 -14.90 -1.04 15.22
C ARG A 102 -14.67 0.24 16.03
N TYR A 103 -13.83 1.15 15.53
CA TYR A 103 -13.55 2.44 16.17
C TYR A 103 -14.40 3.59 15.63
N GLY A 104 -15.38 3.32 14.77
CA GLY A 104 -16.25 4.35 14.17
C GLY A 104 -15.52 5.27 13.18
N LEU A 105 -14.39 4.84 12.64
CA LEU A 105 -13.55 5.61 11.70
C LEU A 105 -13.97 5.42 10.23
N SER A 106 -14.86 4.46 9.94
CA SER A 106 -15.38 4.23 8.59
C SER A 106 -16.86 3.85 8.63
N VAL A 107 -17.61 4.42 7.69
CA VAL A 107 -19.02 4.09 7.41
C VAL A 107 -19.19 3.30 6.11
N GLN A 108 -18.10 3.06 5.38
CA GLN A 108 -18.10 2.42 4.06
C GLN A 108 -18.62 0.98 4.14
N SER A 109 -19.50 0.56 3.22
CA SER A 109 -19.99 -0.82 3.14
C SER A 109 -18.88 -1.80 2.74
N PHE A 110 -19.04 -3.09 3.09
CA PHE A 110 -18.06 -4.11 2.72
C PHE A 110 -17.85 -4.19 1.20
N GLY A 111 -18.94 -4.14 0.41
CA GLY A 111 -18.87 -4.19 -1.05
C GLY A 111 -18.14 -2.98 -1.65
N GLY A 112 -18.37 -1.77 -1.11
CA GLY A 112 -17.64 -0.57 -1.54
C GLY A 112 -16.15 -0.67 -1.22
N TRP A 113 -15.82 -1.09 0.00
CA TRP A 113 -14.44 -1.30 0.41
C TRP A 113 -13.73 -2.34 -0.45
N LEU A 114 -14.37 -3.48 -0.70
CA LEU A 114 -13.81 -4.55 -1.51
C LEU A 114 -13.58 -4.11 -2.96
N PHE A 115 -14.52 -3.34 -3.52
CA PHE A 115 -14.37 -2.79 -4.86
C PHE A 115 -13.18 -1.82 -4.97
N ASP A 116 -12.98 -0.97 -3.96
CA ASP A 116 -11.82 -0.07 -3.93
C ASP A 116 -10.50 -0.82 -3.79
N VAL A 117 -10.47 -1.87 -2.96
CA VAL A 117 -9.31 -2.76 -2.82
C VAL A 117 -9.00 -3.48 -4.13
N ILE A 118 -10.00 -4.07 -4.79
CA ILE A 118 -9.80 -4.78 -6.07
C ILE A 118 -9.36 -3.80 -7.16
N LYS A 119 -9.96 -2.61 -7.23
CA LYS A 119 -9.60 -1.59 -8.22
C LYS A 119 -8.17 -1.10 -8.00
N GLY A 120 -7.81 -0.74 -6.77
CA GLY A 120 -6.44 -0.33 -6.42
C GLY A 120 -5.43 -1.45 -6.65
N GLY A 121 -5.80 -2.70 -6.31
CA GLY A 121 -5.01 -3.89 -6.57
C GLY A 121 -4.79 -4.14 -8.07
N ALA A 122 -5.82 -4.01 -8.90
CA ALA A 122 -5.72 -4.17 -10.35
C ALA A 122 -4.81 -3.12 -10.99
N ILE A 123 -4.93 -1.86 -10.58
CA ILE A 123 -4.03 -0.78 -11.05
C ILE A 123 -2.58 -1.10 -10.64
N SER A 124 -2.36 -1.44 -9.36
CA SER A 124 -1.04 -1.76 -8.83
C SER A 124 -0.42 -2.96 -9.54
N PHE A 125 -1.24 -3.98 -9.82
CA PHE A 125 -0.85 -5.17 -10.56
C PHE A 125 -0.41 -4.85 -11.99
N LEU A 126 -1.21 -4.09 -12.75
CA LEU A 126 -0.87 -3.72 -14.12
C LEU A 126 0.40 -2.88 -14.21
N LEU A 127 0.54 -1.90 -13.30
CA LEU A 127 1.75 -1.08 -13.22
C LEU A 127 2.97 -1.90 -12.82
N GLY A 128 2.85 -2.76 -11.80
CA GLY A 128 3.92 -3.64 -11.35
C GLY A 128 4.37 -4.62 -12.43
N LEU A 129 3.42 -5.28 -13.11
CA LEU A 129 3.68 -6.20 -14.20
C LEU A 129 4.37 -5.50 -15.37
N GLY A 130 3.86 -4.34 -15.80
CA GLY A 130 4.47 -3.55 -16.86
C GLY A 130 5.88 -3.05 -16.50
N ALA A 131 6.10 -2.66 -15.25
CA ALA A 131 7.42 -2.26 -14.77
C ALA A 131 8.41 -3.44 -14.82
N VAL A 132 8.02 -4.62 -14.33
CA VAL A 132 8.87 -5.82 -14.37
C VAL A 132 9.22 -6.20 -15.81
N GLU A 133 8.22 -6.28 -16.70
CA GLU A 133 8.45 -6.56 -18.13
C GLU A 133 9.37 -5.51 -18.78
N GLY A 134 9.14 -4.22 -18.49
CA GLY A 134 9.97 -3.13 -18.99
C GLY A 134 11.43 -3.25 -18.55
N ILE A 135 11.68 -3.59 -17.28
CA ILE A 135 13.03 -3.83 -16.77
C ILE A 135 13.68 -5.03 -17.45
N TYR A 136 12.98 -6.15 -17.58
CA TYR A 136 13.53 -7.34 -18.24
C TYR A 136 13.79 -7.13 -19.74
N TRP A 137 12.96 -6.34 -20.41
CA TRP A 137 13.18 -5.92 -21.80
C TRP A 137 14.42 -5.03 -21.92
N LEU A 138 14.61 -4.11 -20.97
CA LEU A 138 15.73 -3.18 -20.96
C LEU A 138 17.06 -3.88 -20.63
N LEU A 139 17.03 -4.85 -19.71
CA LEU A 139 18.16 -5.76 -19.43
C LEU A 139 18.59 -6.53 -20.69
N GLN A 140 17.64 -6.92 -21.55
CA GLN A 140 17.96 -7.62 -22.80
C GLN A 140 18.55 -6.68 -23.87
N ARG A 141 18.12 -5.41 -23.93
CA ARG A 141 18.58 -4.46 -24.96
C ARG A 141 19.82 -3.67 -24.58
N GLN A 142 19.95 -3.25 -23.33
CA GLN A 142 21.01 -2.36 -22.85
C GLN A 142 21.53 -2.84 -21.48
N PRO A 143 22.23 -4.00 -21.42
CA PRO A 143 22.62 -4.63 -20.16
C PRO A 143 23.61 -3.80 -19.31
N THR A 144 24.28 -2.80 -19.89
CA THR A 144 25.20 -1.90 -19.17
C THR A 144 24.52 -0.63 -18.65
N LEU A 145 23.46 -0.16 -19.33
CA LEU A 145 22.80 1.13 -19.07
C LEU A 145 21.34 1.01 -18.62
N TRP A 146 20.82 -0.20 -18.43
CA TRP A 146 19.42 -0.42 -18.03
C TRP A 146 19.04 0.34 -16.76
N TRP A 147 19.95 0.42 -15.78
CA TRP A 147 19.70 1.10 -14.52
C TRP A 147 19.50 2.61 -14.72
N LEU A 148 20.20 3.22 -15.69
CA LEU A 148 20.10 4.65 -15.99
C LEU A 148 18.74 4.97 -16.61
N TRP A 149 18.33 4.19 -17.60
CA TRP A 149 17.02 4.32 -18.24
C TRP A 149 15.87 4.06 -17.26
N ALA A 150 16.01 3.06 -16.39
CA ALA A 150 15.05 2.80 -15.31
C ALA A 150 14.97 3.98 -14.33
N ALA A 151 16.11 4.57 -13.95
CA ALA A 151 16.15 5.72 -13.06
C ALA A 151 15.51 6.96 -13.70
N ILE A 152 15.76 7.22 -15.00
CA ILE A 152 15.12 8.31 -15.75
C ILE A 152 13.60 8.13 -15.78
N ALA A 153 13.13 6.91 -16.09
CA ALA A 153 11.71 6.61 -16.11
C ALA A 153 11.06 6.80 -14.73
N ALA A 154 11.70 6.28 -13.67
CA ALA A 154 11.22 6.44 -12.29
C ALA A 154 11.20 7.91 -11.84
N PHE A 155 12.23 8.68 -12.20
CA PHE A 155 12.29 10.11 -11.93
C PHE A 155 11.16 10.86 -12.64
N ALA A 156 10.94 10.60 -13.93
CA ALA A 156 9.87 11.23 -14.71
C ALA A 156 8.48 10.94 -14.11
N VAL A 157 8.22 9.68 -13.74
CA VAL A 157 6.97 9.29 -13.07
C VAL A 157 6.81 10.00 -11.73
N SER A 158 7.87 10.06 -10.93
CA SER A 158 7.86 10.75 -9.62
C SER A 158 7.53 12.25 -9.76
N VAL A 159 8.18 12.94 -10.71
CA VAL A 159 7.92 14.36 -10.99
C VAL A 159 6.48 14.58 -11.47
N LEU A 160 5.98 13.71 -12.34
CA LEU A 160 4.60 13.79 -12.82
C LEU A 160 3.61 13.65 -11.65
N LEU A 161 3.81 12.64 -10.79
CA LEU A 161 2.96 12.40 -9.62
C LEU A 161 3.05 13.50 -8.56
N ALA A 162 4.22 14.12 -8.39
CA ALA A 162 4.41 15.21 -7.44
C ALA A 162 3.75 16.52 -7.90
N ASN A 163 3.48 16.66 -9.21
CA ASN A 163 2.94 17.87 -9.82
C ASN A 163 1.50 17.69 -10.33
N LEU A 164 0.84 16.58 -9.99
CA LEU A 164 -0.60 16.34 -10.16
C LEU A 164 -1.33 16.63 -8.84
#